data_AF-A0A0A2AEC8-F1
#
_entry.id   AF-A0A0A2AEC8-F1
#
_cell.length_a   1.000
_cell.length_b   1.000
_cell.length_c   1.000
_cell.angle_alpha   90.00
_cell.angle_beta   90.00
_cell.angle_gamma   90.00
#
_symmetry.space_group_name_H-M   'P 1'
#
loop_
_entity.id
_entity.type
_entity.pdbx_description
1 polymer ?
#
loop_
_entity_poly.entity_id
_entity_poly.type
_entity_poly.pdbx_seq_one_letter_code
_entity_poly.pdbx_strand_id
1 'polypeptide(L)' 'MKDYDFSEKQFHISDPIESYFECISTCDMKNSNCISRCVEILKQNGV' A
#
# COMPACT_ATOMS: atom_id res chain seq x y z
N MET A 1 15.03 -0.82 17.13
CA MET A 1 14.28 -0.33 15.96
C MET A 1 14.63 -1.29 14.85
N LYS A 2 13.68 -2.08 14.34
CA LYS A 2 14.03 -3.18 13.41
C LYS A 2 14.43 -2.59 12.06
N ASP A 3 15.68 -2.81 11.69
CA ASP A 3 16.26 -2.49 10.39
C ASP A 3 15.53 -3.30 9.30
N TYR A 4 14.80 -2.60 8.44
CA TYR A 4 14.26 -3.18 7.20
C TYR A 4 15.35 -3.00 6.13
N ASP A 5 16.37 -3.83 6.20
CA ASP A 5 17.40 -3.91 5.17
C ASP A 5 16.79 -4.57 3.92
N PHE A 6 16.48 -3.77 2.91
CA PHE A 6 16.11 -4.28 1.60
C PHE A 6 16.87 -3.54 0.51
N SER A 7 18.12 -3.95 0.37
CA SER A 7 18.93 -4.01 -0.85
C SER A 7 18.44 -3.22 -2.07
N GLU A 8 19.26 -2.23 -2.40
CA GLU A 8 19.34 -1.41 -3.62
C GLU A 8 18.94 -2.08 -4.94
N LYS A 9 17.64 -2.17 -5.23
CA LYS A 9 17.14 -2.31 -6.60
C LYS A 9 16.05 -1.26 -6.84
N GLN A 10 16.46 -0.11 -7.39
CA GLN A 10 15.57 0.82 -8.09
C GLN A 10 14.95 0.12 -9.31
N PHE A 11 14.00 -0.77 -9.09
CA PHE A 11 12.87 -0.90 -9.98
C PHE A 11 11.75 -0.17 -9.27
N HIS A 12 11.23 0.92 -9.87
CA HIS A 12 9.99 1.57 -9.44
C HIS A 12 8.79 0.63 -9.69
N ILE A 13 8.81 -0.56 -9.09
CA ILE A 13 7.61 -1.36 -8.89
C ILE A 13 7.07 -0.80 -7.59
N SER A 14 6.08 0.10 -7.66
CA SER A 14 5.41 0.59 -6.47
C SER A 14 4.97 -0.62 -5.65
N ASP A 15 5.51 -0.75 -4.44
CA ASP A 15 5.11 -1.82 -3.53
C ASP A 15 3.61 -1.60 -3.24
N PRO A 16 2.73 -2.57 -3.58
CA PRO A 16 1.30 -2.43 -3.32
C PRO A 16 0.99 -2.16 -1.84
N ILE A 17 1.87 -2.60 -0.92
CA ILE A 17 1.77 -2.32 0.51
C ILE A 17 2.04 -0.84 0.80
N GLU A 18 3.08 -0.26 0.20
CA GLU A 18 3.40 1.16 0.33
C GLU A 18 2.27 2.03 -0.23
N SER A 19 1.77 1.69 -1.42
CA SER A 19 0.63 2.38 -2.04
C SER A 19 -0.67 2.25 -1.22
N TYR A 20 -0.89 1.12 -0.54
CA TYR A 20 -1.99 0.97 0.41
C TYR A 20 -1.84 1.93 1.60
N PHE A 21 -0.63 2.04 2.17
CA PHE A 21 -0.38 2.93 3.30
C PHE A 21 -0.55 4.40 2.93
N GLU A 22 -0.08 4.82 1.75
CA GLU A 22 -0.36 6.16 1.24
C GLU A 22 -1.87 6.38 1.08
N CYS A 23 -2.59 5.44 0.46
CA CYS A 23 -4.04 5.56 0.27
C CYS A 23 -4.81 5.65 1.60
N ILE A 24 -4.57 4.73 2.54
CA ILE A 24 -5.33 4.65 3.79
C ILE A 24 -5.03 5.85 4.72
N SER A 25 -3.83 6.44 4.61
CA SER A 25 -3.45 7.64 5.36
C SER A 25 -4.31 8.86 5.01
N THR A 26 -4.88 8.87 3.79
CA THR A 26 -5.76 9.94 3.31
C THR A 26 -7.25 9.66 3.55
N CYS A 27 -7.60 8.46 4.01
CA CYS A 27 -8.98 8.05 4.22
C CYS A 27 -9.51 8.44 5.61
N ASP A 28 -10.79 8.84 5.66
CA ASP A 28 -11.56 8.80 6.91
C ASP A 28 -11.95 7.35 7.20
N MET A 29 -11.65 6.87 8.41
CA MET A 29 -11.96 5.51 8.87
C MET A 29 -13.47 5.19 8.88
N LYS A 30 -14.33 6.22 8.81
CA LYS A 30 -15.78 6.06 8.68
C LYS A 30 -16.24 5.89 7.23
N ASN A 31 -15.39 6.21 6.25
CA ASN A 31 -15.69 6.09 4.83
C ASN A 31 -15.28 4.71 4.30
N SER A 32 -16.20 3.75 4.41
CA SER A 32 -15.99 2.36 3.95
C SER A 32 -15.63 2.25 2.47
N ASN A 33 -16.10 3.17 1.62
CA ASN A 33 -15.73 3.21 0.20
C ASN A 33 -14.25 3.59 -0.01
N CYS A 34 -13.71 4.48 0.83
CA CYS A 34 -12.31 4.86 0.77
C CYS A 34 -11.40 3.67 1.13
N ILE A 35 -11.73 2.99 2.24
CA ILE A 35 -11.00 1.79 2.68
C ILE A 35 -11.08 0.69 1.60
N SER A 36 -12.26 0.47 1.01
CA SER A 36 -12.44 -0.55 -0.03
C SER A 36 -11.55 -0.30 -1.26
N ARG A 37 -11.44 0.95 -1.71
CA ARG A 37 -10.53 1.33 -2.81
C ARG A 37 -9.06 1.12 -2.46
N CYS A 38 -8.65 1.43 -1.23
CA CYS A 38 -7.27 1.16 -0.81
C CYS A 38 -6.98 -0.34 -0.77
N VAL A 39 -7.93 -1.17 -0.33
CA VAL A 39 -7.78 -2.63 -0.31
C VAL A 39 -7.68 -3.21 -1.73
N GLU A 40 -8.30 -2.59 -2.73
CA GLU A 40 -8.15 -3.01 -4.13
C GLU A 40 -6.70 -2.87 -4.65
N ILE A 41 -5.94 -1.89 -4.14
CA ILE A 41 -4.51 -1.71 -4.47
C ILE A 41 -3.70 -2.95 -4.05
N LEU A 42 -4.01 -3.53 -2.89
CA LEU A 42 -3.37 -4.76 -2.41
C LEU A 42 -3.71 -5.98 -3.28
N LYS A 43 -4.88 -5.98 -3.93
CA LYS A 43 -5.35 -7.10 -4.75
C LYS A 43 -4.75 -7.14 -6.14
N GLN A 44 -4.17 -6.05 -6.64
CA GLN A 44 -3.60 -5.96 -7.99
C GLN A 44 -2.38 -6.88 -8.24
N ASN A 45 -1.87 -7.58 -7.22
CA ASN A 45 -0.72 -8.50 -7.34
C ASN A 45 -1.02 -9.97 -6.95
N GLY A 46 -2.29 -10.37 -6.85
CA GLY A 46 -2.66 -11.73 -6.44
C GLY A 46 -3.94 -12.25 -7.10
N VAL A 47 -3.74 -13.00 -8.20
CA VAL A 47 -4.72 -13.73 -9.05
C VAL A 47 -5.49 -12.88 -10.04
#